data_AF-A0A074VBL4-F1
#
_entry.id   AF-A0A074VBL4-F1
#
_cell.length_a   1.000
_cell.length_b   1.000
_cell.length_c   1.000
_cell.angle_alpha   90.00
_cell.angle_beta   90.00
_cell.angle_gamma   90.00
#
_symmetry.space_group_name_H-M   'P 1'
#
loop_
_entity.id
_entity.type
_entity.pdbx_description
1 polymer ?
#
loop_
_entity_poly.entity_id
_entity_poly.type
_entity_poly.pdbx_seq_one_letter_code
_entity_poly.pdbx_strand_id
1 'polypeptide(L)'
;MGETGSGKSSFIKRITGSDTVKIGHGLNSETQNVEAYSVSKDERVITLIDTPGFDDTNRNDVDVLCEVSTWLTESYKSKRLLSGIIYLHPITSVRMGGSSRKSLEVFAKLVEPDASHNIVLVTSKWDQLQDPAEGVHREKEFCHEWWKASIEQGSIVSRSYGDRQSALTIVKHIAFGRSTNDIVNVPLALQKQMVDEHKSLGETSAGQVLLRMIDQLKEDHDRQLMELKHEHDLDKAQAKADLR
;
A
#
# COMPACT_ATOMS: atom_id res chain seq x y z
N MET A 1 1.91 -3.49 -3.26
CA MET A 1 1.05 -2.79 -2.28
C MET A 1 1.15 -1.28 -2.47
N GLY A 2 0.25 -0.51 -1.86
CA GLY A 2 0.16 0.95 -1.98
C GLY A 2 -1.29 1.42 -2.16
N GLU A 3 -1.51 2.73 -2.06
CA GLU A 3 -2.83 3.36 -2.18
C GLU A 3 -3.51 3.11 -3.53
N THR A 4 -4.84 3.27 -3.57
CA THR A 4 -5.61 3.27 -4.82
C THR A 4 -5.05 4.33 -5.79
N GLY A 5 -4.93 3.96 -7.08
CA GLY A 5 -4.37 4.86 -8.09
C GLY A 5 -2.85 5.04 -8.09
N SER A 6 -2.09 4.36 -7.21
CA SER A 6 -0.61 4.42 -7.20
C SER A 6 0.08 3.75 -8.39
N GLY A 7 -0.67 3.03 -9.24
CA GLY A 7 -0.16 2.42 -10.46
C GLY A 7 0.27 0.94 -10.33
N LYS A 8 -0.19 0.22 -9.30
CA LYS A 8 0.11 -1.21 -9.07
C LYS A 8 -0.19 -2.10 -10.29
N SER A 9 -1.43 -2.09 -10.77
CA SER A 9 -1.84 -2.90 -11.92
C SER A 9 -1.13 -2.47 -13.22
N SER A 10 -0.95 -1.16 -13.42
CA SER A 10 -0.16 -0.63 -14.54
C SER A 10 1.28 -1.15 -14.51
N PHE A 11 1.92 -1.12 -13.34
CA PHE A 11 3.28 -1.63 -13.13
C PHE A 11 3.37 -3.12 -13.49
N ILE A 12 2.42 -3.94 -13.02
CA ILE A 12 2.36 -5.37 -13.34
C ILE A 12 2.16 -5.58 -14.85
N LYS A 13 1.20 -4.87 -15.48
CA LYS A 13 0.97 -4.93 -16.92
C LYS A 13 2.22 -4.59 -17.72
N ARG A 14 2.99 -3.56 -17.30
CA ARG A 14 4.25 -3.19 -17.95
C ARG A 14 5.27 -4.33 -17.93
N ILE A 15 5.30 -5.17 -16.89
CA ILE A 15 6.24 -6.28 -16.75
C ILE A 15 5.75 -7.54 -17.47
N THR A 16 4.49 -7.90 -17.29
CA THR A 16 3.94 -9.13 -17.85
C THR A 16 3.64 -8.98 -19.33
N GLY A 17 3.29 -7.77 -19.78
CA GLY A 17 2.76 -7.53 -21.12
C GLY A 17 1.37 -8.16 -21.33
N SER A 18 0.72 -8.63 -20.26
CA SER A 18 -0.55 -9.33 -20.36
C SER A 18 -1.73 -8.36 -20.45
N ASP A 19 -2.59 -8.56 -21.44
CA ASP A 19 -3.85 -7.82 -21.55
C ASP A 19 -4.93 -8.31 -20.59
N THR A 20 -4.69 -9.41 -19.87
CA THR A 20 -5.58 -9.88 -18.80
C THR A 20 -5.50 -9.01 -17.54
N VAL A 21 -4.43 -8.22 -17.38
CA VAL A 21 -4.31 -7.27 -16.27
C VAL A 21 -5.29 -6.13 -16.51
N LYS A 22 -6.32 -6.05 -15.66
CA LYS A 22 -7.31 -4.98 -15.68
C LYS A 22 -6.69 -3.71 -15.08
N ILE A 23 -6.77 -2.60 -15.81
CA ILE A 23 -6.29 -1.30 -15.35
C ILE A 23 -7.47 -0.35 -15.33
N GLY A 24 -7.85 0.09 -14.14
CA GLY A 24 -8.83 1.13 -13.97
C GLY A 24 -8.29 2.51 -14.32
N HIS A 25 -9.02 3.21 -15.19
CA HIS A 25 -8.82 4.63 -15.48
C HIS A 25 -9.89 5.52 -14.82
N GLY A 26 -10.86 4.91 -14.10
CA GLY A 26 -11.92 5.61 -13.38
C GLY A 26 -11.58 5.88 -11.90
N LEU A 27 -12.49 6.59 -11.23
CA LEU A 27 -12.41 6.86 -9.77
C LEU A 27 -12.66 5.61 -8.91
N ASN A 28 -13.25 4.56 -9.49
CA ASN A 28 -13.52 3.30 -8.81
C ASN A 28 -12.35 2.33 -8.98
N SER A 29 -11.93 1.64 -7.91
CA SER A 29 -10.94 0.56 -8.03
C SER A 29 -11.52 -0.60 -8.84
N GLU A 30 -10.79 -1.04 -9.87
CA GLU A 30 -11.16 -2.22 -10.65
C GLU A 30 -10.61 -3.52 -10.07
N THR A 31 -9.51 -3.46 -9.33
CA THR A 31 -8.91 -4.62 -8.67
C THR A 31 -9.67 -4.92 -7.38
N GLN A 32 -10.68 -5.78 -7.52
CA GLN A 32 -11.51 -6.21 -6.41
C GLN A 32 -10.94 -7.40 -5.64
N ASN A 33 -10.03 -8.17 -6.27
CA ASN A 33 -9.41 -9.32 -5.62
C ASN A 33 -7.87 -9.31 -5.74
N VAL A 34 -7.19 -10.07 -4.88
CA VAL A 34 -5.76 -10.38 -4.98
C VAL A 34 -5.55 -11.34 -6.16
N GLU A 35 -4.77 -10.93 -7.14
CA GLU A 35 -4.54 -11.69 -8.38
C GLU A 35 -3.05 -11.91 -8.64
N ALA A 36 -2.70 -13.09 -9.14
CA ALA A 36 -1.32 -13.46 -9.43
C ALA A 36 -1.05 -13.51 -10.94
N TYR A 37 0.04 -12.89 -11.36
CA TYR A 37 0.46 -12.82 -12.74
C TYR A 37 1.92 -13.28 -12.88
N SER A 38 2.14 -14.35 -13.65
CA SER A 38 3.48 -14.91 -13.84
C SER A 38 4.07 -14.56 -15.21
N VAL A 39 5.37 -14.30 -15.26
CA VAL A 39 6.14 -14.10 -16.48
C VAL A 39 7.48 -14.82 -16.39
N SER A 40 7.89 -15.49 -17.46
CA SER A 40 9.22 -16.08 -17.56
C SER A 40 10.23 -15.01 -18.01
N LYS A 41 11.27 -14.79 -17.22
CA LYS A 41 12.32 -13.80 -17.51
C LYS A 41 13.67 -14.31 -17.01
N ASP A 42 14.66 -14.27 -17.90
CA ASP A 42 16.06 -14.62 -17.59
C ASP A 42 16.13 -16.00 -16.87
N GLU A 43 15.44 -17.00 -17.44
CA GLU A 43 15.30 -18.40 -16.95
C GLU A 43 14.56 -18.57 -15.61
N ARG A 44 13.97 -17.50 -15.06
CA ARG A 44 13.17 -17.55 -13.84
C ARG A 44 11.70 -17.27 -14.12
N VAL A 45 10.82 -17.91 -13.35
CA VAL A 45 9.40 -17.53 -13.31
C VAL A 45 9.23 -16.48 -12.23
N ILE A 46 8.85 -15.28 -12.64
CA ILE A 46 8.54 -14.18 -11.74
C ILE A 46 7.03 -14.12 -11.60
N THR A 47 6.52 -14.23 -10.38
CA THR A 47 5.10 -14.08 -10.08
C THR A 47 4.88 -12.78 -9.33
N LEU A 48 4.09 -11.88 -9.94
CA LEU A 48 3.69 -10.61 -9.38
C LEU A 48 2.26 -10.75 -8.82
N ILE A 49 2.07 -10.30 -7.60
CA ILE A 49 0.78 -10.33 -6.92
C ILE A 49 0.21 -8.93 -6.93
N ASP A 50 -0.87 -8.72 -7.68
CA ASP A 50 -1.63 -7.49 -7.62
C ASP A 50 -2.56 -7.54 -6.41
N THR A 51 -2.62 -6.42 -5.69
CA THR A 51 -3.43 -6.29 -4.48
C THR A 51 -4.39 -5.13 -4.66
N PRO A 52 -5.61 -5.20 -4.10
CA PRO A 52 -6.45 -4.01 -3.96
C PRO A 52 -5.67 -2.86 -3.30
N GLY A 53 -6.02 -1.62 -3.65
CA GLY A 53 -5.47 -0.44 -3.00
C GLY A 53 -6.08 -0.23 -1.62
N PHE A 54 -5.29 0.28 -0.68
CA PHE A 54 -5.84 0.93 0.51
C PHE A 54 -6.43 2.28 0.11
N ASP A 55 -7.42 2.76 0.85
CA ASP A 55 -8.17 3.99 0.57
C ASP A 55 -8.93 3.95 -0.75
N ASP A 56 -9.82 2.97 -0.89
CA ASP A 56 -10.80 2.90 -1.98
C ASP A 56 -12.12 3.50 -1.51
N THR A 57 -12.66 4.47 -2.25
CA THR A 57 -13.98 5.07 -2.00
C THR A 57 -15.12 4.06 -1.87
N ASN A 58 -14.99 2.86 -2.45
CA ASN A 58 -16.03 1.84 -2.45
C ASN A 58 -15.76 0.67 -1.49
N ARG A 59 -14.62 0.66 -0.78
CA ARG A 59 -14.21 -0.50 0.01
C ARG A 59 -13.50 -0.11 1.30
N ASN A 60 -13.84 -0.77 2.40
CA ASN A 60 -13.19 -0.55 3.68
C ASN A 60 -11.78 -1.15 3.67
N ASP A 61 -10.79 -0.42 4.21
CA ASP A 61 -9.42 -0.88 4.42
C ASP A 61 -9.34 -2.20 5.20
N VAL A 62 -10.33 -2.50 6.04
CA VAL A 62 -10.46 -3.80 6.75
C VAL A 62 -10.61 -4.94 5.77
N ASP A 63 -11.45 -4.77 4.75
CA ASP A 63 -11.69 -5.82 3.77
C ASP A 63 -10.47 -6.03 2.88
N VAL A 64 -9.75 -4.94 2.57
CA VAL A 64 -8.48 -5.00 1.83
C VAL A 64 -7.43 -5.75 2.64
N LEU A 65 -7.25 -5.40 3.92
CA LEU A 65 -6.31 -6.07 4.80
C LEU A 65 -6.68 -7.54 5.00
N CYS A 66 -7.96 -7.86 5.19
CA CYS A 66 -8.44 -9.23 5.35
C CYS A 66 -8.10 -10.09 4.13
N GLU A 67 -8.33 -9.56 2.93
CA GLU A 67 -8.06 -10.28 1.70
C GLU A 67 -6.56 -10.52 1.47
N VAL A 68 -5.75 -9.47 1.61
CA VAL A 68 -4.28 -9.58 1.54
C VAL A 68 -3.77 -10.58 2.58
N SER A 69 -4.30 -10.52 3.80
CA SER A 69 -3.91 -11.41 4.90
C SER A 69 -4.26 -12.87 4.62
N THR A 70 -5.45 -13.11 4.05
CA THR A 70 -5.92 -14.44 3.67
C THR A 70 -4.98 -15.02 2.62
N TRP A 71 -4.71 -14.27 1.56
CA TRP A 71 -3.82 -14.71 0.48
C TRP A 71 -2.40 -14.99 0.99
N LEU A 72 -1.83 -14.09 1.81
CA LEU A 72 -0.50 -14.26 2.40
C LEU A 72 -0.42 -15.51 3.28
N THR A 73 -1.46 -15.77 4.07
CA THR A 73 -1.57 -16.92 4.98
C THR A 73 -1.66 -18.23 4.22
N GLU A 74 -2.50 -18.30 3.18
CA GLU A 74 -2.65 -19.48 2.33
C GLU A 74 -1.36 -19.79 1.55
N SER A 75 -0.71 -18.76 1.02
CA SER A 75 0.60 -18.88 0.36
C SER A 75 1.65 -19.45 1.33
N TYR A 76 1.71 -18.93 2.56
CA TYR A 76 2.67 -19.38 3.57
C TYR A 76 2.44 -20.83 4.00
N LYS A 77 1.18 -21.21 4.26
CA LYS A 77 0.79 -22.61 4.58
C LYS A 77 1.17 -23.57 3.44
N SER A 78 1.13 -23.09 2.21
CA SER A 78 1.56 -23.82 1.01
C SER A 78 3.08 -23.80 0.79
N LYS A 79 3.86 -23.31 1.76
CA LYS A 79 5.33 -23.14 1.73
C LYS A 79 5.80 -22.25 0.58
N ARG A 80 4.96 -21.32 0.11
CA ARG A 80 5.30 -20.30 -0.87
C ARG A 80 5.63 -19.00 -0.14
N LEU A 81 6.91 -18.75 0.00
CA LEU A 81 7.43 -17.51 0.60
C LEU A 81 7.51 -16.40 -0.44
N LEU A 82 7.39 -15.16 0.02
CA LEU A 82 7.60 -13.99 -0.82
C LEU A 82 9.08 -13.64 -0.89
N SER A 83 9.55 -13.34 -2.10
CA SER A 83 10.92 -12.84 -2.32
C SER A 83 11.05 -11.34 -2.03
N GLY A 84 9.93 -10.61 -2.05
CA GLY A 84 9.90 -9.22 -1.61
C GLY A 84 8.59 -8.53 -1.89
N ILE A 85 8.50 -7.28 -1.43
CA ILE A 85 7.30 -6.46 -1.57
C ILE A 85 7.66 -5.13 -2.21
N ILE A 86 6.85 -4.74 -3.18
CA ILE A 86 6.95 -3.43 -3.81
C ILE A 86 5.83 -2.56 -3.25
N TYR A 87 6.20 -1.43 -2.63
CA TYR A 87 5.25 -0.40 -2.17
C TYR A 87 5.29 0.77 -3.15
N LEU A 88 4.18 1.02 -3.85
CA LEU A 88 4.09 2.11 -4.83
C LEU A 88 3.42 3.34 -4.22
N HIS A 89 4.07 4.49 -4.36
CA HIS A 89 3.53 5.81 -4.03
C HIS A 89 3.65 6.77 -5.23
N PRO A 90 2.56 7.40 -5.68
CA PRO A 90 2.59 8.31 -6.82
C PRO A 90 3.27 9.64 -6.45
N ILE A 91 4.33 10.01 -7.17
CA ILE A 91 5.11 11.24 -6.89
C ILE A 91 4.32 12.53 -7.17
N THR A 92 3.23 12.42 -7.93
CA THR A 92 2.30 13.50 -8.22
C THR A 92 1.49 13.93 -7.00
N SER A 93 1.39 13.09 -5.96
CA SER A 93 0.70 13.42 -4.72
C SER A 93 1.50 14.46 -3.93
N VAL A 94 0.98 15.70 -3.90
CA VAL A 94 1.63 16.87 -3.28
C VAL A 94 1.73 16.73 -1.76
N ARG A 95 0.88 15.91 -1.15
CA ARG A 95 0.86 15.68 0.29
C ARG A 95 0.75 14.19 0.55
N MET A 96 1.44 13.72 1.59
CA MET A 96 1.05 12.50 2.30
C MET A 96 -0.32 12.72 2.92
N GLY A 97 -1.37 12.40 2.15
CA GLY A 97 -2.73 12.39 2.65
C GLY A 97 -2.87 11.44 3.84
N GLY A 98 -3.93 11.61 4.62
CA GLY A 98 -4.21 10.71 5.74
C GLY A 98 -4.24 9.24 5.30
N SER A 99 -4.71 8.96 4.10
CA SER A 99 -4.76 7.63 3.52
C SER A 99 -3.41 7.03 3.14
N SER A 100 -2.54 7.78 2.47
CA SER A 100 -1.19 7.32 2.14
C SER A 100 -0.40 6.96 3.41
N ARG A 101 -0.57 7.77 4.48
CA ARG A 101 0.01 7.51 5.81
C ARG A 101 -0.53 6.21 6.42
N LYS A 102 -1.85 6.04 6.44
CA LYS A 102 -2.51 4.82 6.96
C LYS A 102 -2.02 3.58 6.23
N SER A 103 -2.02 3.63 4.89
CA SER A 103 -1.54 2.52 4.05
C SER A 103 -0.08 2.17 4.35
N LEU A 104 0.78 3.17 4.52
CA LEU A 104 2.18 2.97 4.86
C LEU A 104 2.38 2.38 6.26
N GLU A 105 1.61 2.81 7.26
CA GLU A 105 1.69 2.29 8.63
C GLU A 105 1.24 0.82 8.71
N VAL A 106 0.11 0.49 8.08
CA VAL A 106 -0.36 -0.91 7.97
C VAL A 106 0.66 -1.74 7.23
N PHE A 107 1.19 -1.25 6.10
CA PHE A 107 2.24 -1.91 5.34
C PHE A 107 3.48 -2.18 6.20
N ALA A 108 3.98 -1.20 6.94
CA ALA A 108 5.15 -1.36 7.79
C ALA A 108 4.95 -2.47 8.85
N LYS A 109 3.74 -2.59 9.41
CA LYS A 109 3.42 -3.66 10.38
C LYS A 109 3.22 -5.03 9.74
N LEU A 110 2.86 -5.11 8.47
CA LEU A 110 2.78 -6.38 7.75
C LEU A 110 4.15 -7.02 7.58
N VAL A 111 5.17 -6.19 7.32
CA VAL A 111 6.49 -6.66 6.94
C VAL A 111 7.41 -6.87 8.15
N GLU A 112 7.34 -5.99 9.16
CA GLU A 112 8.26 -5.94 10.32
C GLU A 112 9.77 -5.89 9.93
N PRO A 113 10.68 -5.56 10.88
CA PRO A 113 12.06 -5.21 10.55
C PRO A 113 12.84 -6.32 9.84
N ASP A 114 12.58 -7.59 10.18
CA ASP A 114 13.32 -8.74 9.67
C ASP A 114 13.22 -8.90 8.14
N ALA A 115 12.11 -8.45 7.54
CA ALA A 115 11.87 -8.54 6.09
C ALA A 115 12.03 -7.19 5.36
N SER A 116 12.51 -6.15 6.04
CA SER A 116 12.61 -4.79 5.48
C SER A 116 13.61 -4.68 4.32
N HIS A 117 14.64 -5.54 4.29
CA HIS A 117 15.59 -5.65 3.18
C HIS A 117 14.97 -6.19 1.89
N ASN A 118 13.78 -6.80 1.97
CA ASN A 118 13.03 -7.29 0.83
C ASN A 118 11.96 -6.30 0.35
N ILE A 119 11.94 -5.09 0.91
CA ILE A 119 11.01 -4.03 0.50
C ILE A 119 11.70 -3.14 -0.52
N VAL A 120 11.00 -2.89 -1.63
CA VAL A 120 11.33 -1.83 -2.57
C VAL A 120 10.24 -0.77 -2.54
N LEU A 121 10.62 0.41 -2.05
CA LEU A 121 9.79 1.61 -2.00
C LEU A 121 9.90 2.30 -3.37
N VAL A 122 8.78 2.41 -4.08
CA VAL A 122 8.75 2.90 -5.46
C VAL A 122 7.96 4.18 -5.55
N THR A 123 8.61 5.24 -6.02
CA THR A 123 7.91 6.44 -6.49
C THR A 123 7.44 6.23 -7.93
N SER A 124 6.15 6.39 -8.20
CA SER A 124 5.51 6.15 -9.52
C SER A 124 4.96 7.44 -10.14
N LYS A 125 4.45 7.37 -11.37
CA LYS A 125 3.86 8.51 -12.12
C LYS A 125 4.83 9.65 -12.42
N TRP A 126 6.13 9.37 -12.51
CA TRP A 126 7.12 10.37 -12.90
C TRP A 126 6.88 10.94 -14.31
N ASP A 127 6.28 10.14 -15.19
CA ASP A 127 5.84 10.51 -16.54
C ASP A 127 4.68 11.51 -16.56
N GLN A 128 4.06 11.79 -15.42
CA GLN A 128 2.92 12.71 -15.29
C GLN A 128 3.31 14.07 -14.66
N LEU A 129 4.58 14.24 -14.26
CA LEU A 129 5.07 15.50 -13.74
C LEU A 129 5.32 16.50 -14.88
N GLN A 130 4.88 17.74 -14.70
CA GLN A 130 5.26 18.84 -15.58
C GLN A 130 6.71 19.28 -15.35
N ASP A 131 7.12 19.32 -14.07
CA ASP A 131 8.49 19.64 -13.67
C ASP A 131 9.14 18.45 -12.93
N PRO A 132 10.15 17.79 -13.53
CA PRO A 132 10.89 16.72 -12.87
C PRO A 132 11.62 17.17 -11.59
N ALA A 133 12.03 18.45 -11.49
CA ALA A 133 12.75 18.94 -10.31
C ALA A 133 11.87 18.93 -9.06
N GLU A 134 10.58 19.22 -9.23
CA GLU A 134 9.58 19.13 -8.15
C GLU A 134 9.46 17.69 -7.64
N GLY A 135 9.42 16.70 -8.55
CA GLY A 135 9.41 15.28 -8.18
C GLY A 135 10.63 14.86 -7.36
N VAL A 136 11.82 15.36 -7.73
CA VAL A 136 13.06 15.10 -6.98
C VAL A 136 13.02 15.71 -5.59
N HIS A 137 12.46 16.92 -5.44
CA HIS A 137 12.30 17.55 -4.15
C HIS A 137 11.35 16.76 -3.25
N ARG A 138 10.17 16.40 -3.76
CA ARG A 138 9.19 15.58 -3.03
C ARG A 138 9.78 14.23 -2.63
N GLU A 139 10.42 13.51 -3.55
CA GLU A 139 11.03 12.21 -3.22
C GLU A 139 12.03 12.33 -2.06
N LYS A 140 12.83 13.41 -2.02
CA LYS A 140 13.73 13.65 -0.88
C LYS A 140 12.96 13.81 0.43
N GLU A 141 11.90 14.60 0.45
CA GLU A 141 11.06 14.77 1.65
C GLU A 141 10.46 13.43 2.10
N PHE A 142 9.89 12.66 1.16
CA PHE A 142 9.35 11.33 1.42
C PHE A 142 10.39 10.38 2.03
N CYS A 143 11.59 10.35 1.47
CA CYS A 143 12.69 9.52 1.96
C CYS A 143 13.15 9.91 3.37
N HIS A 144 13.17 11.21 3.71
CA HIS A 144 13.69 11.69 5.01
C HIS A 144 12.64 11.70 6.11
N GLU A 145 11.35 11.80 5.78
CA GLU A 145 10.28 11.85 6.78
C GLU A 145 9.56 10.51 6.90
N TRP A 146 8.99 10.02 5.78
CA TRP A 146 8.01 8.94 5.80
C TRP A 146 8.64 7.56 5.64
N TRP A 147 9.66 7.45 4.80
CA TRP A 147 10.34 6.19 4.48
C TRP A 147 11.63 6.00 5.25
N LYS A 148 12.04 6.98 6.05
CA LYS A 148 13.31 6.98 6.78
C LYS A 148 13.52 5.69 7.57
N ALA A 149 12.56 5.28 8.38
CA ALA A 149 12.66 4.08 9.20
C ALA A 149 12.83 2.80 8.35
N SER A 150 12.08 2.66 7.25
CA SER A 150 12.19 1.52 6.34
C SER A 150 13.54 1.50 5.63
N ILE A 151 14.03 2.67 5.19
CA ILE A 151 15.35 2.82 4.55
C ILE A 151 16.47 2.46 5.53
N GLU A 152 16.39 2.93 6.78
CA GLU A 152 17.34 2.60 7.85
C GLU A 152 17.34 1.08 8.18
N GLN A 153 16.22 0.40 7.94
CA GLN A 153 16.07 -1.05 8.09
C GLN A 153 16.43 -1.84 6.81
N GLY A 154 16.96 -1.18 5.79
CA GLY A 154 17.50 -1.82 4.58
C GLY A 154 16.58 -1.84 3.37
N SER A 155 15.41 -1.20 3.42
CA SER A 155 14.56 -1.05 2.23
C SER A 155 15.23 -0.18 1.17
N ILE A 156 15.02 -0.53 -0.10
CA ILE A 156 15.60 0.19 -1.24
C ILE A 156 14.56 1.12 -1.84
N VAL A 157 14.98 2.32 -2.26
CA VAL A 157 14.13 3.27 -2.99
C VAL A 157 14.42 3.18 -4.48
N SER A 158 13.36 3.22 -5.31
CA SER A 158 13.47 3.23 -6.77
C SER A 158 12.38 4.07 -7.42
N ARG A 159 12.58 4.44 -8.69
CA ARG A 159 11.66 5.25 -9.48
C ARG A 159 11.07 4.43 -10.61
N SER A 160 9.74 4.47 -10.75
CA SER A 160 9.04 3.95 -11.92
C SER A 160 8.63 5.10 -12.84
N TYR A 161 9.22 5.14 -14.03
CA TYR A 161 8.97 6.19 -15.03
C TYR A 161 7.81 5.85 -15.99
N GLY A 162 6.93 4.93 -15.60
CA GLY A 162 5.77 4.53 -16.40
C GLY A 162 6.08 3.61 -17.59
N ASP A 163 7.36 3.28 -17.80
CA ASP A 163 7.86 2.43 -18.88
C ASP A 163 8.22 1.01 -18.39
N ARG A 164 8.43 0.09 -19.33
CA ARG A 164 8.76 -1.32 -19.05
C ARG A 164 10.18 -1.49 -18.49
N GLN A 165 11.13 -0.68 -18.91
CA GLN A 165 12.53 -0.79 -18.50
C GLN A 165 12.70 -0.46 -17.02
N SER A 166 12.10 0.64 -16.54
CA SER A 166 12.12 0.99 -15.11
C SER A 166 11.44 -0.06 -14.25
N ALA A 167 10.28 -0.59 -14.69
CA ALA A 167 9.56 -1.65 -13.97
C ALA A 167 10.37 -2.96 -13.87
N LEU A 168 11.02 -3.39 -14.96
CA LEU A 168 11.88 -4.57 -14.94
C LEU A 168 13.12 -4.37 -14.06
N THR A 169 13.72 -3.17 -14.06
CA THR A 169 14.85 -2.86 -13.17
C THR A 169 14.45 -3.04 -11.71
N ILE A 170 13.30 -2.52 -11.29
CA ILE A 170 12.79 -2.66 -9.92
C ILE A 170 12.62 -4.13 -9.54
N VAL A 171 11.93 -4.92 -10.38
CA VAL A 171 11.73 -6.35 -10.10
C VAL A 171 13.04 -7.11 -10.07
N LYS A 172 14.01 -6.73 -10.91
CA LYS A 172 15.31 -7.39 -10.94
C LYS A 172 16.08 -7.28 -9.62
N HIS A 173 15.96 -6.15 -8.92
CA HIS A 173 16.58 -5.98 -7.60
C HIS A 173 16.08 -7.02 -6.60
N ILE A 174 14.80 -7.39 -6.68
CA ILE A 174 14.18 -8.41 -5.80
C ILE A 174 14.49 -9.81 -6.31
N ALA A 175 14.24 -10.06 -7.60
CA ALA A 175 14.22 -11.40 -8.19
C ALA A 175 15.61 -11.98 -8.47
N PHE A 176 16.69 -11.20 -8.44
CA PHE A 176 18.04 -11.66 -8.75
C PHE A 176 19.09 -11.29 -7.68
N GLY A 177 18.73 -10.49 -6.67
CA GLY A 177 19.66 -10.05 -5.62
C GLY A 177 20.90 -9.35 -6.19
N ARG A 178 21.98 -9.28 -5.38
CA ARG A 178 23.33 -8.95 -5.89
C ARG A 178 24.03 -10.20 -6.45
N SER A 179 23.58 -11.39 -6.05
CA SER A 179 23.96 -12.72 -6.55
C SER A 179 22.77 -13.70 -6.44
N THR A 180 22.80 -14.81 -7.19
CA THR A 180 21.73 -15.82 -7.20
C THR A 180 21.50 -16.53 -5.86
N ASN A 181 22.48 -16.48 -4.96
CA ASN A 181 22.41 -17.01 -3.60
C ASN A 181 21.92 -16.00 -2.54
N ASP A 182 21.66 -14.74 -2.92
CA ASP A 182 21.29 -13.67 -1.99
C ASP A 182 19.78 -13.46 -1.84
N ILE A 183 18.95 -14.28 -2.51
CA ILE A 183 17.49 -14.17 -2.38
C ILE A 183 17.08 -14.81 -1.06
N VAL A 184 16.99 -13.98 -0.04
CA VAL A 184 16.50 -14.37 1.28
C VAL A 184 14.98 -14.28 1.24
N ASN A 185 14.29 -15.41 1.11
CA ASN A 185 12.85 -15.42 1.27
C ASN A 185 12.52 -15.38 2.77
N VAL A 186 12.03 -14.25 3.27
CA VAL A 186 11.68 -14.07 4.68
C VAL A 186 10.17 -14.12 4.86
N PRO A 187 9.64 -14.91 5.80
CA PRO A 187 8.23 -14.83 6.18
C PRO A 187 7.91 -13.42 6.66
N LEU A 188 6.82 -12.85 6.16
CA LEU A 188 6.31 -11.58 6.68
C LEU A 188 5.84 -11.77 8.13
N ALA A 189 5.90 -10.72 8.95
CA ALA A 189 5.40 -10.79 10.32
C ALA A 189 3.96 -11.26 10.40
N LEU A 190 3.09 -10.77 9.50
CA LEU A 190 1.70 -11.22 9.47
C LEU A 190 1.59 -12.75 9.31
N GLN A 191 2.42 -13.34 8.44
CA GLN A 191 2.42 -14.78 8.22
C GLN A 191 2.85 -15.54 9.47
N LYS A 192 3.93 -15.10 10.14
CA LYS A 192 4.37 -15.67 11.42
C LYS A 192 3.28 -15.55 12.49
N GLN A 193 2.70 -14.37 12.65
CA GLN A 193 1.67 -14.09 13.65
C GLN A 193 0.41 -14.95 13.44
N MET A 194 -0.10 -15.04 12.20
CA MET A 194 -1.34 -15.77 11.93
C MET A 194 -1.14 -17.29 11.82
N VAL A 195 0.00 -17.75 11.31
CA VAL A 195 0.23 -19.18 11.05
C VAL A 195 1.02 -19.85 12.16
N ASP A 196 2.13 -19.26 12.59
CA ASP A 196 3.03 -19.86 13.57
C ASP A 196 2.58 -19.56 15.01
N GLU A 197 2.09 -18.34 15.27
CA GLU A 197 1.59 -17.91 16.58
C GLU A 197 0.07 -18.06 16.76
N HIS A 198 -0.65 -18.48 15.70
CA HIS A 198 -2.10 -18.68 15.70
C HIS A 198 -2.96 -17.48 16.10
N LYS A 199 -2.47 -16.25 15.88
CA LYS A 199 -3.24 -15.02 16.10
C LYS A 199 -4.34 -14.86 15.05
N SER A 200 -5.51 -14.40 15.48
CA SER A 200 -6.51 -13.86 14.56
C SER A 200 -6.02 -12.56 13.92
N LEU A 201 -6.58 -12.16 12.77
CA LEU A 201 -6.17 -10.93 12.08
C LEU A 201 -6.23 -9.71 13.01
N GLY A 202 -7.27 -9.62 13.86
CA GLY A 202 -7.43 -8.53 14.82
C GLY A 202 -6.32 -8.48 15.89
N GLU A 203 -5.68 -9.60 16.22
CA GLU A 203 -4.60 -9.68 17.22
C GLU A 203 -3.20 -9.42 16.63
N THR A 204 -3.09 -9.32 15.30
CA THR A 204 -1.81 -9.06 14.62
C THR A 204 -1.37 -7.60 14.78
N SER A 205 -0.06 -7.35 14.62
CA SER A 205 0.52 -6.00 14.61
C SER A 205 -0.19 -5.08 13.60
N ALA A 206 -0.49 -5.61 12.41
CA ALA A 206 -1.16 -4.87 11.33
C ALA A 206 -2.66 -4.65 11.61
N GLY A 207 -3.37 -5.67 12.11
CA GLY A 207 -4.78 -5.55 12.49
C GLY A 207 -5.01 -4.54 13.61
N GLN A 208 -4.12 -4.51 14.61
CA GLN A 208 -4.18 -3.55 15.72
C GLN A 208 -3.95 -2.09 15.27
N VAL A 209 -3.15 -1.85 14.22
CA VAL A 209 -3.07 -0.51 13.61
C VAL A 209 -4.42 -0.10 13.06
N LEU A 210 -5.07 -0.99 12.29
CA LEU A 210 -6.31 -0.67 11.64
C LEU A 210 -7.48 -0.50 12.63
N LEU A 211 -7.56 -1.34 13.66
CA LEU A 211 -8.55 -1.20 14.73
C LEU A 211 -8.45 0.16 15.42
N ARG A 212 -7.24 0.60 15.78
CA ARG A 212 -7.01 1.94 16.35
C ARG A 212 -7.45 3.06 15.41
N MET A 213 -7.22 2.91 14.11
CA MET A 213 -7.65 3.89 13.11
C MET A 213 -9.19 3.95 12.99
N ILE A 214 -9.88 2.81 13.10
CA ILE A 214 -11.34 2.75 13.10
C ILE A 214 -11.92 3.41 14.34
N ASP A 215 -11.34 3.15 15.50
CA ASP A 215 -11.80 3.74 16.76
C ASP A 215 -11.60 5.26 16.75
N GLN A 216 -10.45 5.76 16.27
CA GLN A 216 -10.22 7.19 16.09
C GLN A 216 -11.24 7.82 15.12
N LEU A 217 -11.54 7.14 14.01
CA LEU A 217 -12.51 7.65 13.04
C LEU A 217 -13.93 7.73 13.63
N LYS A 218 -14.31 6.76 14.48
CA LYS A 218 -15.60 6.80 15.19
C LYS A 218 -15.65 7.98 16.16
N GLU A 219 -14.61 8.18 16.95
CA GLU A 219 -14.53 9.31 17.89
C GLU A 219 -14.61 10.67 17.18
N ASP A 220 -13.93 10.81 16.04
CA ASP A 220 -13.96 12.03 15.24
C ASP A 220 -15.34 12.26 14.62
N HIS A 221 -15.99 11.22 14.10
CA HIS A 221 -17.37 11.32 13.61
C HIS A 221 -18.38 11.66 14.70
N ASP A 222 -18.27 11.03 15.87
CA ASP A 222 -19.16 11.31 17.00
C ASP A 222 -19.04 12.78 17.44
N ARG A 223 -17.81 13.31 17.45
CA ARG A 223 -17.53 14.73 17.73
C ARG A 223 -18.18 15.65 16.69
N GLN A 224 -17.99 15.36 15.40
CA GLN A 224 -18.59 16.16 14.32
C GLN A 224 -20.13 16.13 14.37
N LEU A 225 -20.73 14.98 14.68
CA LEU A 225 -22.18 14.86 14.86
C LEU A 225 -22.68 15.67 16.06
N MET A 226 -21.90 15.77 17.15
CA MET A 226 -22.23 16.63 18.29
C MET A 226 -22.15 18.11 17.92
N GLU A 227 -21.10 18.53 17.20
CA GLU A 227 -20.91 19.91 16.74
C GLU A 227 -22.03 20.35 15.79
N LEU A 228 -22.35 19.53 14.78
CA LEU A 228 -23.46 19.78 13.85
C LEU A 228 -24.81 19.88 14.55
N LYS A 229 -25.07 19.02 15.55
CA LYS A 229 -26.30 19.10 16.36
C LYS A 229 -26.36 20.41 17.15
N HIS A 230 -25.24 20.81 17.75
CA HIS A 230 -25.15 22.04 18.51
C HIS A 230 -25.38 23.28 17.63
N GLU A 231 -24.75 23.35 16.46
CA GLU A 231 -24.92 24.44 15.49
C GLU A 231 -26.37 24.53 15.01
N HIS A 232 -26.97 23.41 14.65
CA HIS A 232 -28.37 23.38 14.22
C HIS A 232 -29.37 23.77 15.34
N ASP A 233 -29.07 23.43 16.59
CA ASP A 233 -29.90 23.85 17.74
C ASP A 233 -29.78 25.36 18.01
N LEU A 234 -28.58 25.94 17.84
CA LEU A 234 -28.34 27.38 17.91
C LEU A 234 -29.11 28.12 16.79
N ASP A 235 -29.00 27.66 15.55
CA ASP A 235 -29.70 28.24 14.40
C ASP A 235 -31.23 28.22 14.59
N LYS A 236 -31.76 27.11 15.12
CA LYS A 236 -33.20 27.01 15.46
C LYS A 236 -33.63 27.96 16.56
N ALA A 237 -32.79 28.17 17.58
CA ALA A 237 -33.08 29.12 18.65
C ALA A 237 -33.07 30.57 18.11
N GLN A 238 -32.13 30.88 17.22
CA GLN A 238 -31.98 32.20 16.62
C GLN A 238 -33.13 32.52 15.66
N ALA A 239 -33.51 31.59 14.79
CA ALA A 239 -34.69 31.75 13.92
C ALA A 239 -36.00 31.96 14.69
N LYS A 240 -36.15 31.32 15.87
CA LYS A 240 -37.31 31.56 16.76
C LYS A 240 -37.28 32.93 17.43
N ALA A 241 -36.08 33.47 17.70
CA ALA A 241 -35.94 34.80 18.28
C ALA A 241 -36.27 35.88 17.25
N ASP A 242 -35.88 35.70 15.99
CA ASP A 242 -36.13 36.67 14.90
C ASP A 242 -37.61 36.73 14.46
N LEU A 243 -38.42 35.74 14.83
CA LEU A 243 -39.86 35.65 14.57
C LEU A 243 -40.75 36.31 15.65
N ARG A 244 -40.15 36.88 16.71
CA ARG A 244 -40.84 37.56 17.82
C ARG A 244 -40.59 39.07 17.80
#